data_AF-A0A9N9PCE3-F1
#
_entry.id   AF-A0A9N9PCE3-F1
#
_cell.length_a   1.000
_cell.length_b   1.000
_cell.length_c   1.000
_cell.angle_alpha   90.00
_cell.angle_beta   90.00
_cell.angle_gamma   90.00
#
_symmetry.space_group_name_H-M   'P 1'
#
loop_
_entity.id
_entity.type
_entity.pdbx_description
1 polymer ?
#
loop_
_entity_poly.entity_id
_entity_poly.type
_entity_poly.pdbx_seq_one_letter_code
_entity_poly.pdbx_strand_id
1 'polypeptide(L)'
;MSITPNVIEKLHEMVNYYHYHCNFKDQQNYFYKQSIEHTTTSSCVIVMDFKENIRIGGGPIETGNNFFEKIQVSVLGFAVCYREPDQSLHTQYFDYFSDILNHDSSFVIDCITKLLNHPFMSRFQEACFWADLCQGKIYLNYFTEYHGKSIVDGHFGVLSRWLSEGEATRNIYTIEDLIGFFQEKTNQNHINSKTPIINFDIYSRTQHGKLYASTLSTLIDIDYMEVNYKMKTVKDSRKTKYAPKKQILNMDVPDVVGVKSKQVLETRIRLSQRYLQN
;
A
#
# COMPACT_ATOMS: atom_id res chain seq x y z
N MET A 1 20.63 33.12 19.93
CA MET A 1 19.92 31.88 20.33
C MET A 1 20.99 30.95 20.89
N SER A 2 21.03 30.77 22.21
CA SER A 2 22.09 30.02 22.87
C SER A 2 21.81 28.53 22.73
N ILE A 3 22.67 27.80 22.03
CA ILE A 3 22.56 26.35 21.87
C ILE A 3 22.82 25.71 23.24
N THR A 4 21.79 25.14 23.85
CA THR A 4 21.91 24.45 25.13
C THR A 4 22.44 23.02 24.90
N PRO A 5 23.12 22.40 25.89
CA PRO A 5 23.58 21.01 25.78
C PRO A 5 22.46 20.01 25.43
N ASN A 6 21.25 20.27 25.92
CA ASN A 6 20.04 19.48 25.63
C ASN A 6 19.63 19.56 24.14
N VAL A 7 19.81 20.72 23.50
CA VAL A 7 19.57 20.88 22.06
C VAL A 7 20.60 20.08 21.24
N ILE A 8 21.87 20.05 21.67
CA ILE A 8 22.93 19.27 21.00
C ILE A 8 22.66 17.77 21.12
N GLU A 9 22.27 17.30 22.30
CA GLU A 9 21.93 15.90 22.54
C GLU A 9 20.74 15.45 21.70
N LYS A 10 19.67 16.26 21.65
CA LYS A 10 18.51 15.98 20.80
C LYS A 10 18.88 15.94 19.31
N LEU A 11 19.74 16.86 18.85
CA LEU A 11 20.23 16.85 17.46
C LEU A 11 21.05 15.60 17.14
N HIS A 12 21.93 15.17 18.05
CA HIS A 12 22.69 13.92 17.89
C HIS A 12 21.76 12.70 17.82
N GLU A 13 20.75 12.61 18.69
CA GLU A 13 19.76 11.55 18.65
C GLU A 13 19.04 11.50 17.29
N MET A 14 18.64 12.66 16.77
CA MET A 14 17.93 12.78 15.49
C MET A 14 18.81 12.43 14.28
N VAL A 15 20.08 12.83 14.30
CA VAL A 15 21.07 12.43 13.28
C VAL A 15 21.27 10.93 13.31
N ASN A 16 21.34 10.31 14.50
CA ASN A 16 21.46 8.86 14.63
C ASN A 16 20.22 8.15 14.07
N TYR A 17 19.01 8.61 14.37
CA TYR A 17 17.79 8.06 13.77
C TYR A 17 17.79 8.18 12.25
N TYR A 18 18.22 9.31 11.71
CA TYR A 18 18.35 9.47 10.26
C TYR A 18 19.33 8.45 9.66
N HIS A 19 20.50 8.24 10.28
CA HIS A 19 21.45 7.22 9.83
C HIS A 19 20.89 5.80 9.91
N TYR A 20 20.18 5.44 10.99
CA TYR A 20 19.49 4.15 11.08
C TYR A 20 18.45 3.97 9.98
N HIS A 21 17.65 4.99 9.71
CA HIS A 21 16.67 4.97 8.64
C HIS A 21 17.33 4.71 7.27
N CYS A 22 18.39 5.46 6.94
CA CYS A 22 19.14 5.26 5.69
C CYS A 22 19.73 3.85 5.58
N ASN A 23 20.30 3.32 6.66
CA ASN A 23 20.87 1.97 6.67
C ASN A 23 19.79 0.90 6.44
N PHE A 24 18.68 0.94 7.18
CA PHE A 24 17.59 -0.03 6.99
C PHE A 24 17.02 0.03 5.57
N LYS A 25 16.87 1.22 5.02
CA LYS A 25 16.44 1.42 3.64
C LYS A 25 17.39 0.74 2.66
N ASP A 26 18.69 0.97 2.78
CA ASP A 26 19.67 0.40 1.85
C ASP A 26 19.71 -1.14 1.97
N GLN A 27 19.62 -1.67 3.18
CA GLN A 27 19.52 -3.11 3.43
C GLN A 27 18.25 -3.72 2.83
N GLN A 28 17.08 -3.10 3.04
CA GLN A 28 15.82 -3.60 2.50
C GLN A 28 15.81 -3.56 0.98
N ASN A 29 16.33 -2.50 0.36
CA ASN A 29 16.47 -2.41 -1.09
C ASN A 29 17.41 -3.49 -1.62
N TYR A 30 18.50 -3.78 -0.91
CA TYR A 30 19.39 -4.88 -1.25
C TYR A 30 18.66 -6.23 -1.19
N PHE A 31 17.99 -6.55 -0.08
CA PHE A 31 17.27 -7.81 0.07
C PHE A 31 16.08 -7.96 -0.89
N TYR A 32 15.40 -6.86 -1.23
CA TYR A 32 14.35 -6.86 -2.24
C TYR A 32 14.91 -7.22 -3.61
N LYS A 33 16.01 -6.59 -4.03
CA LYS A 33 16.69 -6.95 -5.29
C LYS A 33 17.14 -8.39 -5.29
N GLN A 34 17.72 -8.88 -4.19
CA GLN A 34 18.10 -10.29 -4.04
C GLN A 34 16.89 -11.22 -4.15
N SER A 35 15.72 -10.85 -3.62
CA SER A 35 14.50 -11.65 -3.75
C SER A 35 14.06 -11.79 -5.21
N ILE A 36 14.12 -10.70 -5.98
CA ILE A 36 13.82 -10.70 -7.42
C ILE A 36 14.87 -11.48 -8.21
N GLU A 37 16.15 -11.34 -7.87
CA GLU A 37 17.25 -12.07 -8.52
C GLU A 37 17.12 -13.58 -8.31
N HIS A 38 16.84 -14.02 -7.08
CA HIS A 38 16.67 -15.44 -6.73
C HIS A 38 15.30 -16.02 -7.08
N THR A 39 14.38 -15.23 -7.63
CA THR A 39 13.07 -15.72 -8.09
C THR A 39 13.29 -16.74 -9.21
N THR A 40 12.70 -17.92 -9.07
CA THR A 40 12.78 -19.03 -10.05
C THR A 40 11.53 -19.04 -10.93
N THR A 41 11.40 -20.03 -11.81
CA THR A 41 10.18 -20.22 -12.63
C THR A 41 9.00 -20.80 -11.83
N SER A 42 9.27 -21.32 -10.62
CA SER A 42 8.27 -21.90 -9.72
C SER A 42 8.05 -21.05 -8.46
N SER A 43 8.71 -19.89 -8.34
CA SER A 43 8.49 -18.95 -7.26
C SER A 43 8.12 -17.57 -7.79
N CYS A 44 7.55 -16.73 -6.92
CA CYS A 44 7.22 -15.35 -7.24
C CYS A 44 7.52 -14.41 -6.07
N VAL A 45 7.71 -13.14 -6.39
CA VAL A 45 7.78 -12.05 -5.42
C VAL A 45 6.53 -11.20 -5.56
N ILE A 46 5.80 -11.03 -4.46
CA ILE A 46 4.56 -10.27 -4.42
C ILE A 46 4.82 -8.98 -3.66
N VAL A 47 4.70 -7.84 -4.34
CA VAL A 47 4.71 -6.52 -3.70
C VAL A 47 3.28 -6.04 -3.57
N MET A 48 2.86 -5.64 -2.38
CA MET A 48 1.51 -5.10 -2.15
C MET A 48 1.54 -3.75 -1.46
N ASP A 49 0.63 -2.87 -1.86
CA ASP A 49 0.42 -1.58 -1.21
C ASP A 49 -1.00 -1.05 -1.44
N PHE A 50 -1.42 -0.10 -0.60
CA PHE A 50 -2.65 0.65 -0.79
C PHE A 50 -2.40 1.90 -1.62
N LYS A 51 -3.21 2.08 -2.66
CA LYS A 51 -3.31 3.35 -3.36
C LYS A 51 -4.03 4.36 -2.47
N GLU A 52 -3.62 5.64 -2.54
CA GLU A 52 -4.48 6.74 -2.06
C GLU A 52 -5.87 6.63 -2.68
N ASN A 53 -6.92 6.58 -1.85
CA ASN A 53 -8.30 6.40 -2.26
C ASN A 53 -8.65 7.19 -3.53
N ILE A 54 -9.09 6.45 -4.55
CA ILE A 54 -9.57 7.02 -5.79
C ILE A 54 -10.93 7.68 -5.53
N ARG A 55 -11.22 8.78 -6.23
CA ARG A 55 -12.50 9.47 -6.17
C ARG A 55 -13.21 9.32 -7.50
N ILE A 56 -14.31 8.57 -7.52
CA ILE A 56 -15.20 8.43 -8.68
C ILE A 56 -16.43 9.33 -8.48
N GLY A 57 -17.17 9.61 -9.54
CA GLY A 57 -18.25 10.61 -9.53
C GLY A 57 -18.01 11.78 -10.47
N GLY A 58 -16.88 11.80 -11.19
CA GLY A 58 -16.56 12.82 -12.18
C GLY A 58 -16.94 12.43 -13.61
N GLY A 59 -16.73 13.39 -14.50
CA GLY A 59 -17.02 13.28 -15.92
C GLY A 59 -16.61 14.56 -16.66
N PRO A 60 -16.85 14.67 -17.98
CA PRO A 60 -16.28 15.76 -18.78
C PRO A 60 -16.78 17.15 -18.37
N ILE A 61 -17.92 17.21 -17.71
CA ILE A 61 -18.54 18.43 -17.18
C ILE A 61 -18.72 18.25 -15.68
N GLU A 62 -17.91 18.96 -14.89
CA GLU A 62 -18.06 19.03 -13.44
C GLU A 62 -18.66 20.38 -13.03
N THR A 63 -19.77 20.37 -12.29
CA THR A 63 -20.23 21.57 -11.58
C THR A 63 -19.58 21.64 -10.21
N GLY A 64 -19.41 22.85 -9.66
CA GLY A 64 -18.70 23.05 -8.38
C GLY A 64 -19.30 22.28 -7.19
N ASN A 65 -20.56 21.87 -7.25
CA ASN A 65 -21.21 21.04 -6.23
C ASN A 65 -20.84 19.55 -6.34
N ASN A 66 -20.65 19.03 -7.56
CA ASN A 66 -20.35 17.61 -7.81
C ASN A 66 -18.96 17.17 -7.28
N PHE A 67 -18.05 18.12 -7.04
CA PHE A 67 -16.72 17.84 -6.48
C PHE A 67 -16.76 17.27 -5.05
N PHE A 68 -17.79 17.63 -4.27
CA PHE A 68 -17.93 17.20 -2.86
C PHE A 68 -18.69 15.87 -2.71
N GLU A 69 -19.37 15.41 -3.76
CA GLU A 69 -20.18 14.18 -3.77
C GLU A 69 -19.43 12.96 -4.33
N LYS A 70 -18.15 13.13 -4.70
CA LYS A 70 -17.35 12.02 -5.23
C LYS A 70 -17.22 10.88 -4.22
N ILE A 71 -17.49 9.67 -4.69
CA ILE A 71 -17.40 8.44 -3.92
C ILE A 71 -15.92 8.05 -3.82
N GLN A 72 -15.46 7.76 -2.60
CA GLN A 72 -14.12 7.24 -2.38
C GLN A 72 -14.10 5.73 -2.59
N VAL A 73 -13.07 5.26 -3.27
CA VAL A 73 -12.83 3.84 -3.56
C VAL A 73 -11.42 3.51 -3.09
N SER A 74 -11.30 2.51 -2.23
CA SER A 74 -10.01 1.95 -1.85
C SER A 74 -9.52 0.98 -2.91
N VAL A 75 -8.20 1.00 -3.15
CA VAL A 75 -7.55 0.09 -4.10
C VAL A 75 -6.35 -0.55 -3.42
N LEU A 76 -6.40 -1.86 -3.26
CA LEU A 76 -5.27 -2.68 -2.83
C LEU A 76 -4.63 -3.29 -4.07
N GLY A 77 -3.40 -2.88 -4.38
CA GLY A 77 -2.68 -3.33 -5.55
C GLY A 77 -1.63 -4.37 -5.19
N PHE A 78 -1.53 -5.41 -6.02
CA PHE A 78 -0.49 -6.43 -5.95
C PHE A 78 0.30 -6.42 -7.26
N ALA A 79 1.62 -6.40 -7.16
CA ALA A 79 2.54 -6.68 -8.26
C ALA A 79 3.19 -8.04 -8.03
N VAL A 80 2.86 -9.01 -8.89
CA VAL A 80 3.45 -10.35 -8.87
C VAL A 80 4.60 -10.37 -9.88
N CYS A 81 5.83 -10.39 -9.37
CA CYS A 81 7.05 -10.52 -10.15
C CYS A 81 7.46 -11.99 -10.26
N TYR A 82 7.69 -12.47 -11.47
CA TYR A 82 8.01 -13.88 -11.73
C TYR A 82 8.88 -14.05 -12.96
N ARG A 83 9.50 -15.23 -13.11
CA ARG A 83 10.29 -15.58 -14.30
C ARG A 83 9.58 -16.58 -15.19
N GLU A 84 9.69 -16.37 -16.49
CA GLU A 84 9.34 -17.38 -17.48
C GLU A 84 10.54 -18.33 -17.74
N PRO A 85 10.34 -19.49 -18.39
CA PRO A 85 11.41 -20.46 -18.66
C PRO A 85 12.64 -19.89 -19.37
N ASP A 86 12.47 -18.82 -20.13
CA ASP A 86 13.55 -18.08 -20.82
C ASP A 86 14.33 -17.13 -19.89
N GLN A 87 14.08 -17.19 -18.57
CA GLN A 87 14.65 -16.33 -17.52
C GLN A 87 14.20 -14.86 -17.58
N SER A 88 13.31 -14.50 -18.50
CA SER A 88 12.79 -13.14 -18.58
C SER A 88 11.92 -12.83 -17.35
N LEU A 89 12.12 -11.65 -16.78
CA LEU A 89 11.37 -11.16 -15.63
C LEU A 89 10.09 -10.48 -16.12
N HIS A 90 8.95 -10.92 -15.59
CA HIS A 90 7.64 -10.35 -15.86
C HIS A 90 7.00 -9.85 -14.58
N THR A 91 6.07 -8.92 -14.75
CA THR A 91 5.22 -8.42 -13.67
C THR A 91 3.78 -8.49 -14.11
N GLN A 92 2.94 -9.10 -13.29
CA GLN A 92 1.49 -9.09 -13.45
C GLN A 92 0.85 -8.39 -12.26
N TYR A 93 -0.07 -7.47 -12.55
CA TYR A 93 -0.77 -6.70 -11.54
C TYR A 93 -2.15 -7.28 -11.23
N PHE A 94 -2.55 -7.20 -9.97
CA PHE A 94 -3.89 -7.52 -9.50
C PHE A 94 -4.36 -6.40 -8.59
N ASP A 95 -5.41 -5.69 -8.98
CA ASP A 95 -5.98 -4.60 -8.19
C ASP A 95 -7.38 -4.96 -7.70
N TYR A 96 -7.59 -4.84 -6.39
CA TYR A 96 -8.88 -5.04 -5.75
C TYR A 96 -9.47 -3.69 -5.34
N PHE A 97 -10.61 -3.34 -5.95
CA PHE A 97 -11.35 -2.11 -5.67
C PHE A 97 -12.44 -2.38 -4.65
N SER A 98 -12.66 -1.46 -3.71
CA SER A 98 -13.73 -1.59 -2.73
C SER A 98 -14.28 -0.23 -2.31
N ASP A 99 -15.57 -0.21 -1.97
CA ASP A 99 -16.22 0.89 -1.25
C ASP A 99 -15.87 0.88 0.25
N ILE A 100 -15.26 -0.20 0.75
CA ILE A 100 -14.76 -0.32 2.12
C ILE A 100 -13.45 0.47 2.24
N LEU A 101 -13.54 1.62 2.91
CA LEU A 101 -12.40 2.51 3.16
C LEU A 101 -11.54 2.10 4.37
N ASN A 102 -12.01 1.12 5.13
CA ASN A 102 -11.28 0.61 6.29
C ASN A 102 -10.21 -0.37 5.79
N HIS A 103 -8.96 0.06 5.83
CA HIS A 103 -7.78 -0.77 5.50
C HIS A 103 -7.46 -1.73 6.65
N ASP A 104 -8.45 -2.54 7.06
CA ASP A 104 -8.30 -3.52 8.12
C ASP A 104 -7.61 -4.80 7.62
N SER A 105 -7.13 -5.62 8.55
CA SER A 105 -6.44 -6.87 8.22
C SER A 105 -7.36 -7.86 7.51
N SER A 106 -8.65 -7.90 7.82
CA SER A 106 -9.62 -8.77 7.14
C SER A 106 -9.71 -8.47 5.65
N PHE A 107 -9.77 -7.20 5.26
CA PHE A 107 -9.75 -6.79 3.86
C PHE A 107 -8.47 -7.29 3.16
N VAL A 108 -7.30 -7.08 3.77
CA VAL A 108 -6.02 -7.52 3.20
C VAL A 108 -5.95 -9.05 3.06
N ILE A 109 -6.38 -9.79 4.08
CA ILE A 109 -6.36 -11.26 4.08
C ILE A 109 -7.30 -11.82 3.02
N ASP A 110 -8.51 -11.29 2.91
CA ASP A 110 -9.47 -11.74 1.89
C ASP A 110 -8.91 -11.51 0.48
N CYS A 111 -8.27 -10.36 0.24
CA CYS A 111 -7.62 -10.06 -1.03
C CYS A 111 -6.42 -10.98 -1.31
N ILE A 112 -5.57 -11.26 -0.31
CA ILE A 112 -4.47 -12.24 -0.45
C ILE A 112 -5.03 -13.62 -0.76
N THR A 113 -6.08 -14.07 -0.07
CA THR A 113 -6.74 -15.36 -0.32
C THR A 113 -7.32 -15.43 -1.73
N LYS A 114 -8.00 -14.36 -2.18
CA LYS A 114 -8.48 -14.25 -3.57
C LYS A 114 -7.33 -14.34 -4.57
N LEU A 115 -6.22 -13.64 -4.32
CA LEU A 115 -5.03 -13.66 -5.18
C LEU A 115 -4.46 -15.07 -5.25
N LEU A 116 -4.18 -15.70 -4.12
CA LEU A 116 -3.58 -17.04 -4.06
C LEU A 116 -4.47 -18.13 -4.69
N ASN A 117 -5.81 -17.95 -4.65
CA ASN A 117 -6.76 -18.84 -5.32
C ASN A 117 -6.92 -18.57 -6.82
N HIS A 118 -6.33 -17.49 -7.35
CA HIS A 118 -6.42 -17.19 -8.78
C HIS A 118 -5.65 -18.25 -9.59
N PRO A 119 -6.19 -18.78 -10.72
CA PRO A 119 -5.54 -19.86 -11.48
C PRO A 119 -4.11 -19.56 -11.92
N PHE A 120 -3.79 -18.29 -12.21
CA PHE A 120 -2.41 -17.86 -12.49
C PHE A 120 -1.43 -18.23 -11.37
N MET A 121 -1.85 -18.13 -10.10
CA MET A 121 -0.99 -18.38 -8.95
C MET A 121 -0.69 -19.86 -8.73
N SER A 122 -1.49 -20.78 -9.29
CA SER A 122 -1.28 -22.23 -9.11
C SER A 122 0.02 -22.76 -9.72
N ARG A 123 0.70 -21.95 -10.55
CA ARG A 123 2.01 -22.28 -11.12
C ARG A 123 3.16 -22.12 -10.12
N PHE A 124 2.96 -21.34 -9.06
CA PHE A 124 4.00 -21.05 -8.08
C PHE A 124 3.86 -21.97 -6.86
N GLN A 125 4.98 -22.51 -6.42
CA GLN A 125 5.10 -23.30 -5.19
C GLN A 125 5.44 -22.40 -4.00
N GLU A 126 6.10 -21.27 -4.26
CA GLU A 126 6.58 -20.35 -3.23
C GLU A 126 6.28 -18.89 -3.61
N ALA A 127 5.89 -18.10 -2.61
CA ALA A 127 5.64 -16.67 -2.76
C ALA A 127 6.36 -15.89 -1.66
N CYS A 128 7.18 -14.91 -2.06
CA CYS A 128 7.87 -13.99 -1.16
C CYS A 128 7.13 -12.65 -1.13
N PHE A 129 6.62 -12.26 0.04
CA PHE A 129 5.81 -11.04 0.18
C PHE A 129 6.66 -9.83 0.62
N TRP A 130 6.39 -8.70 -0.01
CA TRP A 130 6.92 -7.37 0.33
C TRP A 130 5.77 -6.38 0.47
N ALA A 131 5.70 -5.69 1.61
CA ALA A 131 4.66 -4.69 1.86
C ALA A 131 5.18 -3.53 2.73
N ASP A 132 4.50 -2.38 2.71
CA ASP A 132 4.81 -1.27 3.62
C ASP A 132 3.98 -1.32 4.94
N LEU A 133 3.24 -2.40 5.17
CA LEU A 133 2.32 -2.54 6.30
C LEU A 133 2.94 -3.28 7.48
N CYS A 134 2.78 -2.77 8.71
CA CYS A 134 3.32 -3.36 9.93
C CYS A 134 2.77 -4.76 10.30
N GLN A 135 3.70 -5.65 10.65
CA GLN A 135 3.61 -6.81 11.56
C GLN A 135 2.56 -7.91 11.28
N GLY A 136 3.03 -9.03 10.72
CA GLY A 136 2.40 -10.35 10.75
C GLY A 136 3.38 -11.47 10.35
N LYS A 137 3.19 -12.69 10.86
CA LYS A 137 4.05 -13.86 10.59
C LYS A 137 3.67 -14.54 9.27
N ILE A 138 4.24 -14.01 8.19
CA ILE A 138 4.62 -14.68 6.94
C ILE A 138 6.11 -14.31 6.79
N TYR A 139 6.90 -14.89 5.87
CA TYR A 139 8.15 -14.22 5.46
C TYR A 139 7.79 -12.93 4.70
N LEU A 140 7.29 -11.94 5.45
CA LEU A 140 6.83 -10.65 5.01
C LEU A 140 7.97 -9.68 5.26
N ASN A 141 8.57 -9.23 4.17
CA ASN A 141 9.60 -8.23 4.22
C ASN A 141 8.95 -6.86 4.14
N TYR A 142 9.44 -5.93 4.97
CA TYR A 142 8.87 -4.59 5.04
C TYR A 142 9.77 -3.60 4.33
N PHE A 143 9.18 -2.65 3.60
CA PHE A 143 9.90 -1.44 3.22
C PHE A 143 9.95 -0.47 4.41
N THR A 144 10.95 0.39 4.40
CA THR A 144 11.02 1.55 5.30
C THR A 144 10.24 2.66 4.64
N GLU A 145 9.52 3.46 5.45
CA GLU A 145 8.83 4.67 4.99
C GLU A 145 9.82 5.55 4.24
N TYR A 146 9.86 5.42 2.92
CA TYR A 146 10.79 6.12 2.06
C TYR A 146 10.03 6.56 0.82
N HIS A 147 10.27 7.79 0.38
CA HIS A 147 9.69 8.36 -0.84
C HIS A 147 10.26 7.75 -2.14
N GLY A 148 10.69 6.48 -2.11
CA GLY A 148 11.09 5.71 -3.26
C GLY A 148 9.91 4.88 -3.71
N LYS A 149 9.40 5.20 -4.91
CA LYS A 149 8.25 4.53 -5.49
C LYS A 149 8.52 3.02 -5.60
N SER A 150 7.69 2.22 -4.94
CA SER A 150 7.61 0.78 -5.16
C SER A 150 7.21 0.48 -6.61
N ILE A 151 7.34 -0.78 -7.03
CA ILE A 151 6.84 -1.20 -8.36
C ILE A 151 5.32 -0.96 -8.48
N VAL A 152 4.59 -1.07 -7.36
CA VAL A 152 3.16 -0.81 -7.28
C VAL A 152 2.86 0.69 -7.41
N ASP A 153 3.69 1.57 -6.85
CA ASP A 153 3.52 3.04 -6.98
C ASP A 153 3.58 3.53 -8.43
N GLY A 154 4.42 2.89 -9.25
CA GLY A 154 4.48 3.18 -10.69
C GLY A 154 3.16 2.86 -11.38
N HIS A 155 2.61 1.68 -11.10
CA HIS A 155 1.30 1.22 -11.58
C HIS A 155 0.15 2.11 -11.10
N PHE A 156 0.16 2.49 -9.84
CA PHE A 156 -0.76 3.46 -9.24
C PHE A 156 -0.76 4.83 -9.91
N GLY A 157 0.40 5.28 -10.38
CA GLY A 157 0.50 6.47 -11.23
C GLY A 157 -0.21 6.29 -12.58
N VAL A 158 -0.15 5.09 -13.17
CA VAL A 158 -0.87 4.76 -14.41
C VAL A 158 -2.38 4.77 -14.19
N LEU A 159 -2.88 4.13 -13.14
CA LEU A 159 -4.31 4.12 -12.81
C LEU A 159 -4.86 5.53 -12.60
N SER A 160 -4.10 6.37 -11.89
CA SER A 160 -4.49 7.77 -11.64
C SER A 160 -4.57 8.57 -12.95
N ARG A 161 -3.62 8.38 -13.87
CA ARG A 161 -3.64 9.01 -15.18
C ARG A 161 -4.82 8.53 -16.02
N TRP A 162 -5.06 7.21 -16.05
CA TRP A 162 -6.19 6.64 -16.79
C TRP A 162 -7.53 7.15 -16.27
N LEU A 163 -7.69 7.29 -14.96
CA LEU A 163 -8.89 7.89 -14.38
C LEU A 163 -9.10 9.32 -14.90
N SER A 164 -8.07 10.17 -14.87
CA SER A 164 -8.18 11.54 -15.38
C SER A 164 -8.55 11.60 -16.86
N GLU A 165 -8.00 10.71 -17.68
CA GLU A 165 -8.38 10.58 -19.10
C GLU A 165 -9.83 10.08 -19.26
N GLY A 166 -10.25 9.17 -18.37
CA GLY A 166 -11.60 8.64 -18.34
C GLY A 166 -12.62 9.71 -18.00
N GLU A 167 -12.42 10.45 -16.90
CA GLU A 167 -13.28 11.58 -16.52
C GLU A 167 -13.30 12.65 -17.62
N ALA A 168 -12.22 12.86 -18.38
CA ALA A 168 -12.23 13.80 -19.50
C ALA A 168 -13.09 13.36 -20.70
N THR A 169 -13.41 12.06 -20.82
CA THR A 169 -14.06 11.49 -22.00
C THR A 169 -15.46 10.92 -21.73
N ARG A 170 -15.71 10.39 -20.53
CA ARG A 170 -17.01 9.87 -20.12
C ARG A 170 -17.21 10.01 -18.62
N ASN A 171 -18.46 9.81 -18.19
CA ASN A 171 -18.79 9.77 -16.77
C ASN A 171 -18.32 8.43 -16.16
N ILE A 172 -17.77 8.49 -14.94
CA ILE A 172 -17.36 7.31 -14.17
C ILE A 172 -18.01 7.43 -12.80
N TYR A 173 -19.13 6.74 -12.59
CA TYR A 173 -19.93 6.87 -11.38
C TYR A 173 -19.81 5.66 -10.44
N THR A 174 -19.52 4.49 -10.99
CA THR A 174 -19.42 3.23 -10.24
C THR A 174 -18.02 2.62 -10.33
N ILE A 175 -17.73 1.65 -9.45
CA ILE A 175 -16.46 0.90 -9.49
C ILE A 175 -16.42 0.08 -10.80
N GLU A 176 -17.56 -0.42 -11.24
CA GLU A 176 -17.75 -1.14 -12.48
C GLU A 176 -17.43 -0.28 -13.70
N ASP A 177 -17.88 0.98 -13.74
CA ASP A 177 -17.52 1.93 -14.81
C ASP A 177 -16.01 2.17 -14.85
N LEU A 178 -15.40 2.31 -13.67
CA LEU A 178 -13.96 2.54 -13.54
C LEU A 178 -13.16 1.33 -14.06
N ILE A 179 -13.51 0.12 -13.59
CA ILE A 179 -12.88 -1.12 -14.03
C ILE A 179 -13.08 -1.32 -15.53
N GLY A 180 -14.29 -1.07 -16.05
CA GLY A 180 -14.58 -1.13 -17.48
C GLY A 180 -13.67 -0.21 -18.28
N PHE A 181 -13.49 1.05 -17.85
CA PHE A 181 -12.56 1.97 -18.48
C PHE A 181 -11.11 1.47 -18.44
N PHE A 182 -10.65 0.97 -17.29
CA PHE A 182 -9.28 0.45 -17.18
C PHE A 182 -9.04 -0.79 -18.04
N GLN A 183 -10.02 -1.70 -18.12
CA GLN A 183 -9.94 -2.88 -19.00
C GLN A 183 -9.83 -2.48 -20.48
N GLU A 184 -10.60 -1.48 -20.92
CA GLU A 184 -10.47 -0.95 -22.28
C GLU A 184 -9.07 -0.39 -22.55
N LYS A 185 -8.50 0.36 -21.60
CA LYS A 185 -7.12 0.88 -21.70
C LYS A 185 -6.08 -0.24 -21.75
N THR A 186 -6.23 -1.26 -20.92
CA THR A 186 -5.34 -2.43 -20.92
C THR A 186 -5.39 -3.15 -22.28
N ASN A 187 -6.57 -3.37 -22.83
CA ASN A 187 -6.75 -4.02 -24.14
C ASN A 187 -6.16 -3.20 -25.29
N GLN A 188 -6.33 -1.88 -25.29
CA GLN A 188 -5.72 -0.98 -26.28
C GLN A 188 -4.18 -0.99 -26.21
N ASN A 189 -3.62 -1.09 -25.01
CA ASN A 189 -2.17 -1.08 -24.79
C ASN A 189 -1.50 -2.43 -25.10
N HIS A 190 -2.19 -3.55 -24.88
CA HIS A 190 -1.72 -4.89 -25.25
C HIS A 190 -1.56 -5.07 -26.76
N ILE A 191 -2.44 -4.45 -27.55
CA ILE A 191 -2.34 -4.48 -29.02
C ILE A 191 -1.09 -3.73 -29.51
N ASN A 192 -0.61 -2.75 -28.73
CA ASN A 192 0.45 -1.84 -29.14
C ASN A 192 1.82 -2.09 -28.47
N SER A 193 1.95 -2.95 -27.45
CA SER A 193 3.23 -3.19 -26.75
C SER A 193 3.25 -4.41 -25.79
N LYS A 194 4.45 -4.85 -25.37
CA LYS A 194 4.72 -5.74 -24.21
C LYS A 194 4.34 -5.05 -22.88
N THR A 195 3.07 -4.72 -22.71
CA THR A 195 2.58 -4.15 -21.45
C THR A 195 2.32 -5.25 -20.43
N PRO A 196 2.56 -4.97 -19.13
CA PRO A 196 2.29 -5.93 -18.07
C PRO A 196 0.80 -6.25 -18.03
N ILE A 197 0.48 -7.52 -17.74
CA ILE A 197 -0.91 -7.97 -17.62
C ILE A 197 -1.49 -7.36 -16.33
N ILE A 198 -2.71 -6.83 -16.39
CA ILE A 198 -3.37 -6.20 -15.25
C ILE A 198 -4.75 -6.85 -15.08
N ASN A 199 -5.02 -7.38 -13.88
CA ASN A 199 -6.31 -7.92 -13.50
C ASN A 199 -7.00 -6.98 -12.51
N PHE A 200 -8.29 -6.80 -12.68
CA PHE A 200 -9.11 -5.95 -11.81
C PHE A 200 -10.25 -6.79 -11.22
N ASP A 201 -10.48 -6.68 -9.91
CA ASP A 201 -11.62 -7.31 -9.22
C ASP A 201 -12.26 -6.35 -8.22
N ILE A 202 -13.54 -6.56 -7.93
CA ILE A 202 -14.27 -5.83 -6.89
C ILE A 202 -14.27 -6.67 -5.62
N TYR A 203 -13.70 -6.12 -4.55
CA TYR A 203 -13.83 -6.69 -3.23
C TYR A 203 -15.09 -6.16 -2.55
N SER A 204 -15.99 -7.09 -2.22
CA SER A 204 -17.10 -6.89 -1.31
C SER A 204 -16.95 -7.84 -0.12
N ARG A 205 -17.15 -7.34 1.10
CA ARG A 205 -17.10 -8.15 2.31
C ARG A 205 -18.35 -9.01 2.37
N THR A 206 -18.20 -10.31 2.14
CA THR A 206 -19.30 -11.29 2.16
C THR A 206 -19.93 -11.46 3.55
N GLN A 207 -19.24 -11.08 4.62
CA GLN A 207 -19.76 -11.10 5.99
C GLN A 207 -20.10 -9.69 6.48
N HIS A 208 -21.26 -9.19 6.05
CA HIS A 208 -21.79 -7.91 6.50
C HIS A 208 -22.13 -7.98 8.01
N GLY A 209 -21.26 -7.41 8.86
CA GLY A 209 -21.62 -7.03 10.23
C GLY A 209 -20.76 -7.60 11.35
N LYS A 210 -19.76 -8.43 11.05
CA LYS A 210 -18.84 -8.97 12.06
C LYS A 210 -17.41 -8.57 11.73
N LEU A 211 -16.78 -7.81 12.61
CA LEU A 211 -15.36 -7.50 12.52
C LEU A 211 -14.62 -8.63 13.23
N TYR A 212 -13.60 -9.20 12.61
CA TYR A 212 -12.79 -10.22 13.23
C TYR A 212 -11.35 -9.72 13.39
N ALA A 213 -10.74 -9.96 14.55
CA ALA A 213 -9.37 -9.55 14.83
C ALA A 213 -8.59 -10.70 15.45
N SER A 214 -7.31 -10.79 15.08
CA SER A 214 -6.33 -11.65 15.72
C SER A 214 -5.27 -10.77 16.37
N THR A 215 -4.83 -11.12 17.58
CA THR A 215 -3.70 -10.45 18.24
C THR A 215 -2.36 -10.77 17.59
N LEU A 216 -2.32 -11.83 16.77
CA LEU A 216 -1.09 -12.37 16.18
C LEU A 216 -1.02 -12.22 14.65
N SER A 217 -2.10 -11.71 14.02
CA SER A 217 -2.21 -11.51 12.57
C SER A 217 -1.74 -12.75 11.78
N THR A 218 -2.30 -13.92 12.10
CA THR A 218 -1.94 -15.18 11.43
C THR A 218 -2.65 -15.31 10.07
N LEU A 219 -2.32 -16.35 9.31
CA LEU A 219 -2.99 -16.71 8.05
C LEU A 219 -4.16 -17.68 8.22
N ILE A 220 -4.49 -18.08 9.45
CA ILE A 220 -5.50 -19.10 9.70
C ILE A 220 -6.77 -18.41 10.14
N ASP A 221 -7.84 -18.55 9.37
CA ASP A 221 -9.14 -17.92 9.64
C ASP A 221 -9.66 -18.19 11.07
N ILE A 222 -9.36 -19.37 11.63
CA ILE A 222 -9.78 -19.75 12.99
C ILE A 222 -9.14 -18.91 14.11
N ASP A 223 -8.01 -18.26 13.84
CA ASP A 223 -7.29 -17.43 14.82
C ASP A 223 -7.89 -16.02 14.93
N TYR A 224 -8.86 -15.69 14.07
CA TYR A 224 -9.56 -14.42 14.07
C TYR A 224 -10.87 -14.55 14.86
N MET A 225 -10.98 -13.76 15.93
CA MET A 225 -12.16 -13.75 16.80
C MET A 225 -13.05 -12.56 16.49
N GLU A 226 -14.37 -12.75 16.56
CA GLU A 226 -15.34 -11.66 16.40
C GLU A 226 -15.10 -10.60 17.47
N VAL A 227 -14.93 -9.34 17.06
CA VAL A 227 -14.73 -8.20 17.93
C VAL A 227 -15.90 -7.23 17.80
N ASN A 228 -16.35 -6.76 18.96
CA ASN A 228 -17.32 -5.69 19.04
C ASN A 228 -16.69 -4.39 18.56
N TYR A 229 -17.37 -3.67 17.69
CA TYR A 229 -16.96 -2.34 17.26
C TYR A 229 -18.14 -1.36 17.37
N LYS A 230 -17.81 -0.08 17.54
CA LYS A 230 -18.79 1.01 17.52
C LYS A 230 -18.47 1.92 16.34
N MET A 231 -19.37 1.95 15.37
CA MET A 231 -19.30 2.92 14.29
C MET A 231 -19.46 4.33 14.87
N LYS A 232 -18.44 5.15 14.69
CA LYS A 232 -18.48 6.57 15.07
C LYS A 232 -18.40 7.40 13.80
N THR A 233 -19.54 7.88 13.34
CA THR A 233 -19.60 8.82 12.22
C THR A 233 -19.07 10.16 12.70
N VAL A 234 -17.86 10.52 12.27
CA VAL A 234 -17.28 11.85 12.52
C VAL A 234 -17.55 12.69 11.30
N LYS A 235 -18.36 13.74 11.46
CA LYS A 235 -18.55 14.73 10.40
C LYS A 235 -17.22 15.43 10.18
N ASP A 236 -16.70 15.37 8.95
CA ASP A 236 -15.45 16.04 8.59
C ASP A 236 -15.60 17.55 8.79
N SER A 237 -15.02 18.06 9.89
CA SER A 237 -15.11 19.47 10.26
C SER A 237 -14.01 20.31 9.62
N ARG A 238 -13.22 19.74 8.71
CA ARG A 238 -12.17 20.47 8.00
C ARG A 238 -12.81 21.47 7.03
N LYS A 239 -12.47 22.76 7.17
CA LYS A 239 -12.93 23.83 6.27
C LYS A 239 -12.25 23.80 4.90
N THR A 240 -11.14 23.07 4.76
CA THR A 240 -10.36 22.95 3.52
C THR A 240 -9.80 21.54 3.36
N LYS A 241 -9.45 21.13 2.13
CA LYS A 241 -8.88 19.79 1.84
C LYS A 241 -7.52 19.54 2.49
N TYR A 242 -6.87 20.59 3.00
CA TYR A 242 -5.53 20.54 3.54
C TYR A 242 -5.59 20.21 5.03
N ALA A 243 -4.62 19.43 5.51
CA ALA A 243 -4.41 19.28 6.95
C ALA A 243 -4.34 20.69 7.58
N PRO A 244 -4.90 20.91 8.79
CA PRO A 244 -4.74 22.18 9.48
C PRO A 244 -3.27 22.56 9.42
N LYS A 245 -2.95 23.80 9.02
CA LYS A 245 -1.56 24.29 9.05
C LYS A 245 -1.00 23.87 10.40
N LYS A 246 0.01 23.00 10.38
CA LYS A 246 0.67 22.49 11.58
C LYS A 246 0.92 23.72 12.43
N GLN A 247 0.29 23.81 13.61
CA GLN A 247 0.61 24.90 14.52
C GLN A 247 2.13 24.86 14.63
N ILE A 248 2.77 25.99 14.31
CA ILE A 248 4.20 26.14 14.55
C ILE A 248 4.31 26.07 16.06
N LEU A 249 4.53 24.86 16.58
CA LEU A 249 5.07 24.70 17.91
C LEU A 249 6.39 25.48 17.84
N ASN A 250 6.53 26.49 18.69
CA ASN A 250 7.81 27.12 18.97
C ASN A 250 8.71 26.03 19.57
N MET A 251 9.26 25.18 18.70
CA MET A 251 10.30 24.23 19.02
C MET A 251 11.57 24.82 18.47
N ASP A 252 12.55 25.06 19.34
CA ASP A 252 13.87 25.59 18.98
C ASP A 252 14.62 24.66 17.99
N VAL A 253 14.16 23.42 17.82
CA VAL A 253 14.67 22.44 16.84
C VAL A 253 13.49 21.74 16.15
N PRO A 254 13.34 21.84 14.81
CA PRO A 254 12.35 21.08 14.06
C PRO A 254 12.72 19.59 14.05
N ASP A 255 11.75 18.71 14.31
CA ASP A 255 11.98 17.26 14.23
C ASP A 255 12.27 16.82 12.78
N VAL A 256 13.43 16.18 12.57
CA VAL A 256 13.93 15.62 11.30
C VAL A 256 13.12 14.39 10.86
N VAL A 257 12.55 13.65 11.82
CA VAL A 257 11.74 12.45 11.57
C VAL A 257 10.39 12.62 12.27
N GLY A 258 9.29 12.28 11.58
CA GLY A 258 7.95 12.36 12.15
C GLY A 258 7.77 11.39 13.34
N VAL A 259 6.88 11.73 14.28
CA VAL A 259 6.64 10.95 15.50
C VAL A 259 6.29 9.48 15.22
N LYS A 260 5.45 9.22 14.20
CA LYS A 260 5.09 7.84 13.79
C LYS A 260 6.29 7.09 13.19
N SER A 261 7.01 7.73 12.28
CA SER A 261 8.22 7.18 11.67
C SER A 261 9.29 6.84 12.71
N LYS A 262 9.41 7.67 13.77
CA LYS A 262 10.29 7.41 14.92
C LYS A 262 9.88 6.12 15.65
N GLN A 263 8.60 5.93 15.97
CA GLN A 263 8.10 4.73 16.64
C GLN A 263 8.32 3.44 15.82
N VAL A 264 8.10 3.51 14.50
CA VAL A 264 8.38 2.40 13.58
C VAL A 264 9.87 2.06 13.57
N LEU A 265 10.72 3.08 13.49
CA LEU A 265 12.18 2.91 13.48
C LEU A 265 12.73 2.36 14.79
N GLU A 266 12.23 2.84 15.94
CA GLU A 266 12.56 2.28 17.26
C GLU A 266 12.20 0.80 17.37
N THR A 267 11.04 0.42 16.83
CA THR A 267 10.61 -0.99 16.79
C THR A 267 11.58 -1.83 15.97
N ARG A 268 12.04 -1.32 14.82
CA ARG A 268 13.01 -2.01 13.94
C ARG A 268 14.38 -2.14 14.58
N ILE A 269 14.91 -1.09 15.20
CA ILE A 269 16.18 -1.12 15.94
C ILE A 269 16.12 -2.20 17.05
N ARG A 270 15.01 -2.25 17.79
CA ARG A 270 14.81 -3.24 18.85
C ARG A 270 14.79 -4.67 18.30
N LEU A 271 14.15 -4.88 17.15
CA LEU A 271 14.10 -6.19 16.49
C LEU A 271 15.47 -6.59 15.95
N SER A 272 16.22 -5.69 15.32
CA SER A 272 17.54 -6.00 14.77
C SER A 272 18.57 -6.31 15.86
N GLN A 273 18.50 -5.64 17.01
CA GLN A 273 19.38 -5.92 18.15
C GLN A 273 19.12 -7.30 18.77
N ARG A 274 17.88 -7.81 18.75
CA ARG A 274 17.57 -9.18 19.19
C ARG A 274 18.17 -10.26 18.29
N TYR A 275 18.37 -9.98 17.02
CA TYR A 275 19.01 -10.92 16.07
C TYR A 275 20.53 -11.01 16.24
N LEU A 276 21.17 -10.02 16.88
CA LEU A 276 22.62 -10.02 17.14
C LEU A 276 23.01 -10.65 18.49
N GLN A 277 22.01 -11.00 19.32
CA GLN A 277 22.20 -11.59 20.65
C GLN A 277 21.87 -13.09 20.71
N ASN A 278 21.44 -13.68 19.58
CA ASN A 278 21.23 -15.12 19.39
C ASN A 278 22.16 -15.62 18.29
#